data_AF-A0AAE3J4G1-F1
#
_entry.id   AF-A0AAE3J4G1-F1
#
_cell.length_a   1.000
_cell.length_b   1.000
_cell.length_c   1.000
_cell.angle_alpha   90.00
_cell.angle_beta   90.00
_cell.angle_gamma   90.00
#
_symmetry.space_group_name_H-M   'P 1'
#
loop_
_entity.id
_entity.type
_entity.pdbx_description
1 polymer ?
#
loop_
_entity_poly.entity_id
_entity_poly.type
_entity_poly.pdbx_seq_one_letter_code
_entity_poly.pdbx_strand_id
1 'polypeptide(L)' 'MSTFEQRTIESFFQEYGVESADVKARLLPILTPVIYAYNQNVIDFEKETDEYRKNQVQRGIEEMAAKIKYVITSEGN' A
#
# COMPACT_ATOMS: atom_id res chain seq x y z
N MET A 1 14.87 12.78 -0.74
CA MET A 1 14.68 11.33 -0.59
C MET A 1 13.18 11.10 -0.47
N SER A 2 12.62 10.16 -1.23
CA SER A 2 11.22 9.77 -1.04
C SER A 2 11.12 9.08 0.31
N THR A 3 10.49 9.72 1.28
CA THR A 3 10.24 9.11 2.59
C THR A 3 9.03 8.21 2.42
N PHE A 4 9.24 6.90 2.46
CA PHE A 4 8.15 5.96 2.54
C PHE A 4 7.65 5.90 3.98
N GLU A 5 6.34 5.92 4.16
CA GLU A 5 5.70 5.84 5.47
C GLU A 5 4.69 4.71 5.48
N GLN A 6 4.51 4.12 6.67
CA GLN A 6 3.46 3.14 6.90
C GLN A 6 2.10 3.84 6.80
N ARG A 7 1.13 3.16 6.18
CA ARG A 7 -0.18 3.72 5.86
C ARG A 7 -1.29 2.79 6.29
N THR A 8 -2.37 3.38 6.79
CA THR A 8 -3.59 2.64 7.14
C THR A 8 -4.47 2.47 5.91
N ILE A 9 -5.39 1.50 5.96
CA ILE A 9 -6.38 1.34 4.88
C ILE A 9 -7.26 2.58 4.70
N GLU A 10 -7.62 3.26 5.78
CA GLU A 10 -8.41 4.49 5.69
C GLU A 10 -7.65 5.60 4.96
N SER A 11 -6.32 5.69 5.13
CA SER A 11 -5.52 6.65 4.38
C SER A 11 -5.53 6.40 2.87
N PHE A 12 -5.63 5.14 2.43
CA PHE A 12 -5.77 4.79 1.03
C PHE A 12 -7.18 5.07 0.52
N PHE A 13 -8.22 4.78 1.31
CA PHE A 13 -9.58 5.15 0.94
C PHE A 13 -9.75 6.66 0.76
N GLN A 14 -9.15 7.47 1.63
CA GLN A 14 -9.16 8.92 1.51
C GLN A 14 -8.39 9.40 0.26
N GLU A 15 -7.20 8.87 0.00
CA GLU A 15 -6.39 9.24 -1.17
C GLU A 15 -7.15 8.98 -2.49
N TYR A 16 -7.88 7.88 -2.57
CA TYR A 16 -8.58 7.45 -3.78
C TYR A 16 -10.08 7.77 -3.78
N GLY A 17 -10.58 8.55 -2.82
CA GLY A 17 -11.97 9.01 -2.79
C GLY A 17 -13.02 7.91 -2.57
N VAL A 18 -12.69 6.85 -1.84
CA VAL A 18 -13.64 5.77 -1.51
C VAL A 18 -14.48 6.17 -0.30
N GLU A 19 -15.68 6.71 -0.53
CA GLU A 19 -16.57 7.19 0.54
C GLU A 19 -17.66 6.17 0.94
N SER A 20 -18.10 5.32 0.01
CA SER A 20 -19.18 4.36 0.25
C SER A 20 -18.78 3.27 1.24
N ALA A 21 -19.55 3.11 2.32
CA ALA A 21 -19.33 2.07 3.32
C ALA A 21 -19.41 0.65 2.73
N ASP A 22 -20.31 0.42 1.78
CA ASP A 22 -20.46 -0.88 1.11
C ASP A 22 -19.23 -1.20 0.25
N VAL A 23 -18.69 -0.20 -0.45
CA VAL A 23 -17.46 -0.35 -1.24
C VAL A 23 -16.26 -0.60 -0.32
N LYS A 24 -16.14 0.15 0.78
CA LYS A 24 -15.11 -0.08 1.80
C LYS A 24 -15.18 -1.51 2.37
N ALA A 25 -16.38 -1.99 2.71
CA ALA A 25 -16.60 -3.35 3.22
C ALA A 25 -16.19 -4.44 2.22
N ARG A 26 -16.49 -4.24 0.93
CA ARG A 26 -16.09 -5.14 -0.16
C ARG A 26 -14.56 -5.15 -0.37
N LEU A 27 -13.92 -3.99 -0.32
CA LEU A 27 -12.49 -3.84 -0.56
C LEU A 27 -11.62 -4.27 0.64
N LEU A 28 -12.13 -4.14 1.87
CA LEU A 28 -11.43 -4.48 3.11
C LEU A 28 -10.69 -5.83 3.08
N PRO A 29 -11.33 -6.98 2.80
CA PRO A 29 -10.64 -8.27 2.79
C PRO A 29 -9.58 -8.39 1.69
N ILE A 30 -9.73 -7.66 0.57
CA ILE A 30 -8.81 -7.69 -0.56
C ILE A 30 -7.58 -6.82 -0.28
N LEU A 31 -7.79 -5.63 0.28
CA LEU A 31 -6.74 -4.63 0.53
C LEU A 31 -5.93 -4.92 1.78
N THR A 32 -6.52 -5.52 2.81
CA THR A 32 -5.83 -5.81 4.09
C THR A 32 -4.49 -6.53 3.90
N PRO A 33 -4.40 -7.68 3.20
CA PRO A 33 -3.12 -8.36 3.01
C PRO A 33 -2.12 -7.56 2.17
N VAL A 34 -2.60 -6.75 1.21
CA VAL A 34 -1.74 -5.94 0.34
C VAL A 34 -1.14 -4.76 1.11
N ILE A 35 -1.94 -4.11 1.95
CA ILE A 35 -1.48 -3.00 2.80
C ILE A 35 -0.54 -3.50 3.89
N TYR A 36 -0.79 -4.68 4.45
CA TYR A 36 0.16 -5.33 5.35
C TYR A 36 1.52 -5.55 4.67
N ALA A 37 1.54 -6.10 3.46
CA ALA A 37 2.77 -6.29 2.69
C ALA A 37 3.48 -4.95 2.36
N TYR A 38 2.71 -3.93 1.98
CA TYR A 38 3.25 -2.57 1.78
C TYR A 38 3.95 -2.06 3.05
N ASN A 39 3.29 -2.12 4.22
CA ASN A 39 3.85 -1.65 5.47
C ASN A 39 5.06 -2.48 5.93
N GLN A 40 5.06 -3.79 5.66
CA GLN A 40 6.21 -4.64 5.92
C GLN A 40 7.43 -4.20 5.09
N ASN A 41 7.24 -3.90 3.79
CA ASN A 41 8.32 -3.38 2.95
C ASN A 41 8.82 -2.00 3.43
N VAL A 42 7.94 -1.13 3.93
CA VAL A 42 8.37 0.15 4.53
C VAL A 42 9.28 -0.09 5.75
N ILE A 43 8.87 -0.98 6.65
CA ILE A 43 9.67 -1.36 7.83
C ILE A 43 11.03 -1.95 7.41
N ASP A 44 11.03 -2.80 6.39
CA ASP A 44 12.26 -3.44 5.89
C ASP A 44 13.19 -2.39 5.24
N PHE A 45 12.63 -1.41 4.52
CA PHE A 45 13.38 -0.31 3.93
C PHE A 45 14.03 0.61 4.98
N GLU A 46 13.33 0.87 6.07
CA GLU A 46 13.85 1.65 7.21
C GLU A 46 15.02 0.95 7.91
N LYS A 47 15.01 -0.39 7.94
CA LYS A 47 16.04 -1.22 8.60
C LYS A 47 17.20 -1.58 7.69
N GLU A 48 17.02 -1.55 6.38
CA GLU A 48 18.02 -1.97 5.41
C GLU A 48 19.13 -0.91 5.26
N THR A 49 20.37 -1.39 5.32
CA THR A 49 21.60 -0.59 5.26
C THR A 49 22.37 -0.81 3.96
N ASP A 50 22.14 -1.95 3.30
CA ASP A 50 22.69 -2.24 1.99
C ASP A 50 21.87 -1.55 0.89
N GLU A 51 22.51 -0.64 0.14
CA GLU A 51 21.83 0.18 -0.87
C GLU A 51 21.23 -0.65 -2.02
N TYR A 52 21.83 -1.79 -2.39
CA TYR A 52 21.28 -2.64 -3.44
C TYR A 52 19.97 -3.30 -2.98
N ARG A 53 19.95 -3.87 -1.78
CA ARG A 53 18.74 -4.43 -1.17
C ARG A 53 17.70 -3.37 -0.89
N LYS A 54 18.12 -2.19 -0.43
CA LYS A 54 17.23 -1.05 -0.19
C LYS A 54 16.47 -0.65 -1.46
N ASN A 55 17.15 -0.64 -2.61
CA ASN A 55 16.50 -0.44 -3.91
C ASN A 55 15.52 -1.56 -4.28
N GLN A 56 15.79 -2.82 -3.90
CA GLN A 56 14.85 -3.92 -4.12
C GLN A 56 13.59 -3.76 -3.25
N VAL A 57 13.77 -3.43 -1.96
CA VAL A 57 12.64 -3.21 -1.04
C VAL A 57 11.81 -2.01 -1.49
N GLN A 58 12.46 -0.92 -1.94
CA GLN A 58 11.76 0.22 -2.52
C GLN A 58 10.84 -0.18 -3.68
N ARG A 59 11.32 -1.00 -4.63
CA ARG A 59 10.48 -1.51 -5.73
C ARG A 59 9.29 -2.30 -5.20
N GLY A 60 9.49 -3.10 -4.16
CA GLY A 60 8.39 -3.79 -3.47
C GLY A 60 7.34 -2.84 -2.89
N ILE A 61 7.75 -1.70 -2.32
CA ILE A 61 6.82 -0.66 -1.84
C ILE A 61 6.00 -0.09 -3.00
N GLU A 62 6.67 0.26 -4.10
CA GLU A 62 6.05 0.83 -5.31
C GLU A 62 5.08 -0.16 -5.98
N GLU A 63 5.45 -1.45 -6.07
CA GLU A 63 4.59 -2.52 -6.59
C GLU A 63 3.33 -2.72 -5.74
N MET A 64 3.47 -2.73 -4.40
CA MET A 64 2.30 -2.85 -3.52
C MET A 64 1.40 -1.60 -3.61
N ALA A 65 1.97 -0.40 -3.70
CA ALA A 65 1.19 0.82 -3.90
C ALA A 65 0.41 0.79 -5.23
N ALA A 66 1.05 0.33 -6.32
CA ALA A 66 0.38 0.15 -7.61
C ALA A 66 -0.75 -0.89 -7.53
N LYS A 67 -0.55 -1.99 -6.79
CA LYS A 67 -1.59 -3.01 -6.57
C LYS A 67 -2.77 -2.48 -5.77
N ILE A 68 -2.52 -1.70 -4.71
CA ILE A 68 -3.58 -1.04 -3.92
C ILE A 68 -4.41 -0.13 -4.83
N LYS A 69 -3.74 0.72 -5.63
CA LYS A 69 -4.40 1.58 -6.61
C LYS A 69 -5.24 0.77 -7.60
N TYR A 70 -4.69 -0.31 -8.15
CA TYR A 70 -5.39 -1.17 -9.10
C TYR A 70 -6.66 -1.77 -8.49
N VAL A 71 -6.58 -2.33 -7.29
CA VAL A 71 -7.73 -2.91 -6.58
C VAL A 71 -8.80 -1.85 -6.34
N ILE A 72 -8.44 -0.66 -5.83
CA ILE A 72 -9.41 0.40 -5.57
C ILE A 72 -10.07 0.91 -6.86
N THR A 73 -9.31 1.07 -7.94
CA THR A 73 -9.84 1.60 -9.21
C THR A 73 -10.63 0.58 -10.04
N SER A 74 -10.31 -0.71 -9.93
CA SER A 74 -10.95 -1.78 -10.70
C SER A 74 -12.16 -2.39 -9.98
N GLU A 75 -12.07 -2.57 -8.67
CA GLU A 75 -13.11 -3.19 -7.84
C GLU A 75 -13.96 -2.17 -7.07
N GLY A 76 -13.57 -0.88 -7.09
CA GLY A 76 -14.28 0.20 -6.41
C GLY A 76 -15.34 0.92 -7.25
N ASN A 77 -15.35 0.70 -8.57
CA ASN A 77 -16.41 1.16 -9.48
C ASN A 77 -17.58 0.18 -9.59
#